data_AF-A0A950HL47-F1
#
_entry.id   AF-A0A950HL47-F1
#
_cell.length_a   1.000
_cell.length_b   1.000
_cell.length_c   1.000
_cell.angle_alpha   90.00
_cell.angle_beta   90.00
_cell.angle_gamma   90.00
#
_symmetry.space_group_name_H-M   'P 1'
#
loop_
_entity.id
_entity.type
_entity.pdbx_description
1 polymer ?
#
loop_
_entity_poly.entity_id
_entity_poly.type
_entity_poly.pdbx_seq_one_letter_code
_entity_poly.pdbx_strand_id
1 'polypeptide(L)'
;MTRSATVADEVCRAFARGATLDLAGGEVAAALLVGLLAGAPPQEQGLVPALRLAGAVVRGPLALPGVTVPVLVELTGCTFDEPIDLYAANLTGWRLTRCTLPGLQAANLRVRSELALESCTVTGPVVLPDAQVEGPLRLIGTRLDAPGAHALVGVRLVVSGVLDARGLQADGEVRLSGARVEGNIDLRGARLTRPGGDALEASGVQVGGNLRCDRGFGTQGRVVLAGASVAGNAVFSGAALQGTIDPEEPAVLVLPRGSADPSAALVADRLAVNGNLLLDAGFTAAGSCPGDECAGRGLSAAFRGEAGQPGRVRRRRR
;
A
#
# COMPACT_ATOMS: atom_id res chain seq x y z
N MET A 1 -19.62 11.41 -35.67
CA MET A 1 -19.90 12.36 -34.57
C MET A 1 -21.02 11.89 -33.61
N THR A 2 -21.55 10.66 -33.68
CA THR A 2 -22.81 10.28 -32.99
C THR A 2 -22.71 9.27 -31.83
N ARG A 3 -21.62 8.51 -31.66
CA ARG A 3 -21.46 7.55 -30.53
C ARG A 3 -20.89 8.16 -29.24
N SER A 4 -20.10 9.24 -29.34
CA SER A 4 -19.46 9.85 -28.16
C SER A 4 -20.43 10.72 -27.35
N ALA A 5 -21.36 11.41 -28.01
CA ALA A 5 -22.39 12.21 -27.33
C ALA A 5 -23.40 11.36 -26.55
N THR A 6 -23.75 10.17 -27.07
CA THR A 6 -24.67 9.23 -26.41
C THR A 6 -24.08 8.65 -25.13
N VAL A 7 -22.79 8.29 -25.14
CA VAL A 7 -22.08 7.81 -23.93
C VAL A 7 -22.00 8.90 -22.86
N ALA A 8 -21.74 10.16 -23.25
CA ALA A 8 -21.68 11.26 -22.29
C ALA A 8 -23.02 11.47 -21.56
N ASP A 9 -24.14 11.47 -22.31
CA ASP A 9 -25.48 11.61 -21.73
C ASP A 9 -25.89 10.42 -20.85
N GLU A 10 -25.46 9.21 -21.20
CA GLU A 10 -25.65 8.01 -20.38
C GLU A 10 -24.88 8.10 -19.06
N VAL A 11 -23.60 8.50 -19.11
CA VAL A 11 -22.77 8.68 -17.92
C VAL A 11 -23.36 9.75 -16.99
N CYS A 12 -23.79 10.90 -17.53
CA CYS A 12 -24.42 11.97 -16.75
C CYS A 12 -25.70 11.49 -16.06
N ARG A 13 -26.57 10.75 -16.76
CA ARG A 13 -27.81 10.20 -16.19
C ARG A 13 -27.55 9.14 -15.13
N ALA A 14 -26.57 8.26 -15.38
CA ALA A 14 -26.18 7.24 -14.40
C ALA A 14 -25.61 7.88 -13.13
N PHE A 15 -24.77 8.91 -13.28
CA PHE A 15 -24.19 9.68 -12.18
C PHE A 15 -25.27 10.33 -11.31
N ALA A 16 -26.24 11.00 -11.93
CA ALA A 16 -27.34 11.67 -11.22
C ALA A 16 -28.18 10.71 -10.38
N ARG A 17 -28.38 9.48 -10.88
CA ARG A 17 -29.16 8.44 -10.21
C ARG A 17 -28.35 7.58 -9.25
N GLY A 18 -27.02 7.73 -9.25
CA GLY A 18 -26.10 6.81 -8.56
C GLY A 18 -26.17 5.37 -9.08
N ALA A 19 -26.61 5.18 -10.32
CA ALA A 19 -26.77 3.88 -10.96
C ALA A 19 -25.44 3.38 -11.53
N THR A 20 -25.25 2.07 -11.55
CA THR A 20 -24.07 1.46 -12.19
C THR A 20 -24.27 1.44 -13.71
N LEU A 21 -23.31 2.00 -14.44
CA LEU A 21 -23.28 1.99 -15.90
C LEU A 21 -22.10 1.14 -16.37
N ASP A 22 -22.40 0.04 -17.06
CA ASP A 22 -21.39 -0.79 -17.74
C ASP A 22 -21.26 -0.34 -19.20
N LEU A 23 -20.06 0.05 -19.58
CA LEU A 23 -19.74 0.49 -20.94
C LEU A 23 -19.15 -0.64 -21.80
N ALA A 24 -18.91 -1.82 -21.23
CA ALA A 24 -18.45 -3.02 -21.94
C ALA A 24 -17.25 -2.78 -22.88
N GLY A 25 -16.27 -1.99 -22.42
CA GLY A 25 -15.09 -1.57 -23.19
C GLY A 25 -15.25 -0.22 -23.90
N GLY A 26 -16.35 0.49 -23.68
CA GLY A 26 -16.61 1.80 -24.27
C GLY A 26 -15.65 2.88 -23.77
N GLU A 27 -15.30 3.81 -24.65
CA GLU A 27 -14.40 4.93 -24.34
C GLU A 27 -15.15 6.10 -23.68
N VAL A 28 -14.56 6.67 -22.64
CA VAL A 28 -15.04 7.86 -21.94
C VAL A 28 -13.91 8.87 -21.85
N ALA A 29 -14.18 10.12 -22.22
CA ALA A 29 -13.21 11.18 -22.01
C ALA A 29 -13.06 11.48 -20.52
N ALA A 30 -11.82 11.50 -20.01
CA ALA A 30 -11.53 11.88 -18.63
C ALA A 30 -12.07 13.26 -18.27
N ALA A 31 -12.06 14.20 -19.25
CA ALA A 31 -12.62 15.54 -19.09
C ALA A 31 -14.11 15.55 -18.68
N LEU A 32 -14.90 14.57 -19.15
CA LEU A 32 -16.30 14.43 -18.73
C LEU A 32 -16.39 14.04 -17.25
N LEU A 33 -15.56 13.08 -16.83
CA LEU A 33 -15.50 12.65 -15.43
C LEU A 33 -15.03 13.78 -14.52
N VAL A 34 -14.00 14.53 -14.94
CA VAL A 34 -13.53 15.72 -14.22
C VAL A 34 -14.67 16.74 -14.08
N GLY A 35 -15.41 17.03 -15.15
CA GLY A 35 -16.55 17.95 -15.12
C GLY A 35 -17.66 17.51 -14.15
N LEU A 36 -17.96 16.21 -14.11
CA LEU A 36 -18.96 15.64 -13.20
C LEU A 36 -18.51 15.65 -11.74
N LEU A 37 -17.24 15.35 -11.48
CA LEU A 37 -16.69 15.22 -10.13
C LEU A 37 -16.29 16.56 -9.51
N ALA A 38 -15.87 17.53 -10.32
CA ALA A 38 -15.58 18.90 -9.88
C ALA A 38 -16.83 19.80 -9.88
N GLY A 39 -17.89 19.39 -10.58
CA GLY A 39 -19.15 20.11 -10.63
C GLY A 39 -20.02 19.91 -9.38
N ALA A 40 -21.03 20.77 -9.23
CA ALA A 40 -22.07 20.55 -8.24
C ALA A 40 -22.88 19.28 -8.63
N PRO A 41 -23.06 18.31 -7.72
CA PRO A 41 -23.81 17.11 -8.05
C PRO A 41 -25.27 17.47 -8.37
N PRO A 42 -25.89 16.86 -9.39
CA PRO A 42 -27.27 17.13 -9.75
C PRO A 42 -28.19 16.72 -8.59
N GLN A 43 -29.01 17.67 -8.12
CA GLN A 43 -30.03 17.40 -7.12
C GLN A 43 -31.31 16.89 -7.79
N GLU A 44 -31.37 15.59 -8.05
CA GLU A 44 -32.64 14.90 -8.33
C GLU A 44 -33.28 14.48 -6.99
N GLN A 45 -34.56 14.80 -6.79
CA GLN A 45 -35.26 14.55 -5.53
C GLN A 45 -35.25 13.07 -5.16
N GLY A 46 -34.68 12.73 -4.00
CA GLY A 46 -34.66 11.37 -3.45
C GLY A 46 -33.55 10.45 -3.99
N LEU A 47 -32.67 10.94 -4.86
CA LEU A 47 -31.54 10.18 -5.39
C LEU A 47 -30.22 10.69 -4.82
N VAL A 48 -29.28 9.77 -4.57
CA VAL A 48 -27.92 10.10 -4.11
C VAL A 48 -26.98 9.91 -5.29
N PRO A 49 -26.39 11.00 -5.83
CA PRO A 49 -25.48 10.89 -6.95
C PRO A 49 -24.22 10.14 -6.55
N ALA A 50 -23.77 9.25 -7.43
CA ALA A 50 -22.55 8.46 -7.27
C ALA A 50 -22.00 8.10 -8.65
N LEU A 51 -20.69 8.17 -8.82
CA LEU A 51 -20.06 7.75 -10.06
C LEU A 51 -19.78 6.25 -9.99
N ARG A 52 -20.60 5.44 -10.67
CA ARG A 52 -20.44 3.99 -10.74
C ARG A 52 -20.26 3.56 -12.19
N LEU A 53 -19.02 3.33 -12.61
CA LEU A 53 -18.72 2.89 -13.98
C LEU A 53 -18.09 1.50 -13.99
N ALA A 54 -18.48 0.68 -14.95
CA ALA A 54 -17.89 -0.61 -15.22
C ALA A 54 -17.39 -0.70 -16.67
N GLY A 55 -16.26 -1.37 -16.86
CA GLY A 55 -15.74 -1.68 -18.20
C GLY A 55 -15.36 -0.46 -19.05
N ALA A 56 -15.06 0.69 -18.45
CA ALA A 56 -14.79 1.92 -19.20
C ALA A 56 -13.30 2.05 -19.59
N VAL A 57 -13.02 2.52 -20.80
CA VAL A 57 -11.69 2.99 -21.19
C VAL A 57 -11.65 4.51 -21.05
N VAL A 58 -11.03 4.98 -19.98
CA VAL A 58 -10.93 6.42 -19.67
C VAL A 58 -9.75 6.98 -20.46
N ARG A 59 -10.03 7.98 -21.31
CA ARG A 59 -9.07 8.63 -22.19
C ARG A 59 -8.69 10.02 -21.71
N GLY A 60 -7.39 10.26 -21.55
CA GLY A 60 -6.81 11.54 -21.16
C GLY A 60 -6.67 11.71 -19.64
N PRO A 61 -6.16 12.88 -19.18
CA PRO A 61 -5.80 13.08 -17.78
C PRO A 61 -7.02 13.19 -16.88
N LEU A 62 -7.15 12.27 -15.92
CA LEU A 62 -8.10 12.39 -14.81
C LEU A 62 -7.42 13.17 -13.68
N ALA A 63 -7.42 14.50 -13.80
CA ALA A 63 -6.81 15.42 -12.85
C ALA A 63 -7.87 16.17 -12.04
N LEU A 64 -7.85 15.97 -10.72
CA LEU A 64 -8.73 16.59 -9.73
C LEU A 64 -7.94 17.25 -8.58
N PRO A 65 -6.89 18.04 -8.85
CA PRO A 65 -6.07 18.60 -7.79
C PRO A 65 -6.86 19.62 -6.95
N GLY A 66 -6.84 19.45 -5.63
CA GLY A 66 -7.54 20.34 -4.68
C GLY A 66 -9.07 20.27 -4.73
N VAL A 67 -9.65 19.40 -5.56
CA VAL A 67 -11.09 19.30 -5.76
C VAL A 67 -11.75 18.58 -4.59
N THR A 68 -12.93 19.03 -4.18
CA THR A 68 -13.79 18.30 -3.25
C THR A 68 -14.82 17.49 -4.02
N VAL A 69 -14.76 16.17 -3.90
CA VAL A 69 -15.69 15.22 -4.52
C VAL A 69 -16.62 14.69 -3.42
N PRO A 70 -17.85 15.24 -3.30
CA PRO A 70 -18.76 14.89 -2.20
C PRO A 70 -19.44 13.53 -2.40
N VAL A 71 -19.32 12.93 -3.57
CA VAL A 71 -19.94 11.66 -3.95
C VAL A 71 -18.97 10.48 -3.84
N LEU A 72 -19.52 9.26 -3.80
CA LEU A 72 -18.71 8.04 -3.91
C LEU A 72 -18.32 7.79 -5.36
N VAL A 73 -17.06 7.41 -5.57
CA VAL A 73 -16.54 7.00 -6.88
C VAL A 73 -16.19 5.52 -6.85
N GLU A 74 -16.82 4.77 -7.73
CA GLU A 74 -16.70 3.33 -7.86
C GLU A 74 -16.45 2.96 -9.32
N LEU A 75 -15.25 2.49 -9.61
CA LEU A 75 -14.85 2.12 -10.97
C LEU A 75 -14.43 0.65 -10.97
N THR A 76 -15.06 -0.15 -11.84
CA THR A 76 -14.85 -1.60 -11.89
C THR A 76 -14.41 -2.05 -13.28
N GLY A 77 -13.25 -2.69 -13.41
CA GLY A 77 -12.80 -3.18 -14.72
C GLY A 77 -12.48 -2.05 -15.71
N CYS A 78 -12.11 -0.86 -15.21
CA CYS A 78 -11.80 0.30 -16.04
C CYS A 78 -10.29 0.39 -16.33
N THR A 79 -9.96 0.92 -17.50
CA THR A 79 -8.57 1.14 -17.93
C THR A 79 -8.33 2.63 -18.13
N PHE A 80 -7.21 3.13 -17.60
CA PHE A 80 -6.76 4.50 -17.77
C PHE A 80 -5.51 4.52 -18.64
N ASP A 81 -5.42 5.44 -19.58
CA ASP A 81 -4.21 5.65 -20.39
C ASP A 81 -3.21 6.62 -19.74
N GLU A 82 -3.68 7.53 -18.90
CA GLU A 82 -2.85 8.47 -18.14
C GLU A 82 -2.96 8.28 -16.61
N PRO A 83 -1.95 8.73 -15.83
CA PRO A 83 -1.99 8.64 -14.37
C PRO A 83 -3.15 9.45 -13.79
N ILE A 84 -3.74 8.95 -12.70
CA ILE A 84 -4.79 9.68 -11.98
C ILE A 84 -4.12 10.66 -11.01
N ASP A 85 -4.51 11.94 -11.07
CA ASP A 85 -4.03 12.97 -10.16
C ASP A 85 -5.14 13.44 -9.22
N LEU A 86 -4.97 13.15 -7.94
CA LEU A 86 -5.83 13.49 -6.81
C LEU A 86 -5.05 14.33 -5.77
N TYR A 87 -4.01 15.05 -6.20
CA TYR A 87 -3.20 15.89 -5.32
C TYR A 87 -4.06 16.84 -4.48
N ALA A 88 -3.92 16.79 -3.16
CA ALA A 88 -4.68 17.62 -2.21
C ALA A 88 -6.22 17.55 -2.35
N ALA A 89 -6.76 16.52 -3.01
CA ALA A 89 -8.21 16.37 -3.18
C ALA A 89 -8.89 15.93 -1.87
N ASN A 90 -10.19 16.24 -1.75
CA ASN A 90 -11.04 15.81 -0.64
C ASN A 90 -12.14 14.90 -1.17
N LEU A 91 -12.08 13.61 -0.87
CA LEU A 91 -12.97 12.60 -1.43
C LEU A 91 -13.87 12.02 -0.34
N THR A 92 -15.14 11.80 -0.67
CA THR A 92 -16.01 11.01 0.21
C THR A 92 -15.56 9.55 0.24
N GLY A 93 -15.26 8.94 -0.90
CA GLY A 93 -14.71 7.59 -0.97
C GLY A 93 -14.35 7.22 -2.41
N TRP A 94 -13.30 6.44 -2.57
CA TRP A 94 -12.73 6.12 -3.87
C TRP A 94 -12.39 4.64 -3.94
N ARG A 95 -13.08 3.91 -4.81
CA ARG A 95 -12.89 2.48 -5.02
C ARG A 95 -12.65 2.15 -6.48
N LEU A 96 -11.50 1.53 -6.71
CA LEU A 96 -11.09 0.92 -7.96
C LEU A 96 -11.04 -0.60 -7.75
N THR A 97 -11.78 -1.35 -8.57
CA THR A 97 -11.81 -2.82 -8.49
C THR A 97 -11.49 -3.40 -9.85
N ARG A 98 -10.45 -4.24 -9.95
CA ARG A 98 -9.99 -4.85 -11.21
C ARG A 98 -9.65 -3.81 -12.29
N CYS A 99 -9.15 -2.64 -11.91
CA CYS A 99 -8.79 -1.57 -12.83
C CYS A 99 -7.30 -1.61 -13.21
N THR A 100 -6.96 -1.04 -14.37
CA THR A 100 -5.58 -0.87 -14.83
C THR A 100 -5.29 0.62 -14.98
N LEU A 101 -4.25 1.11 -14.31
CA LEU A 101 -3.86 2.51 -14.34
C LEU A 101 -2.33 2.65 -14.36
N PRO A 102 -1.78 3.66 -15.04
CA PRO A 102 -0.34 3.84 -15.14
C PRO A 102 0.29 4.49 -13.89
N GLY A 103 -0.51 5.02 -12.96
CA GLY A 103 -0.03 5.59 -11.70
C GLY A 103 -1.14 6.32 -10.95
N LEU A 104 -0.91 6.59 -9.67
CA LEU A 104 -1.83 7.35 -8.81
C LEU A 104 -1.04 8.38 -8.02
N GLN A 105 -1.25 9.66 -8.32
CA GLN A 105 -0.70 10.79 -7.57
C GLN A 105 -1.75 11.29 -6.58
N ALA A 106 -1.49 11.20 -5.29
CA ALA A 106 -2.48 11.46 -4.24
C ALA A 106 -1.79 11.99 -2.97
N ALA A 107 -0.75 12.81 -3.14
CA ALA A 107 -0.13 13.51 -2.02
C ALA A 107 -1.12 14.50 -1.38
N ASN A 108 -1.12 14.61 -0.05
CA ASN A 108 -2.06 15.41 0.73
C ASN A 108 -3.55 15.08 0.51
N LEU A 109 -3.87 13.91 -0.06
CA LEU A 109 -5.24 13.46 -0.28
C LEU A 109 -5.98 13.27 1.05
N ARG A 110 -7.25 13.68 1.12
CA ARG A 110 -8.14 13.36 2.25
C ARG A 110 -9.29 12.49 1.76
N VAL A 111 -9.52 11.36 2.42
CA VAL A 111 -10.60 10.42 2.10
C VAL A 111 -11.42 10.13 3.36
N ARG A 112 -12.71 10.47 3.33
CA ARG A 112 -13.61 10.34 4.49
C ARG A 112 -14.06 8.90 4.75
N SER A 113 -14.28 8.12 3.69
CA SER A 113 -14.80 6.75 3.80
C SER A 113 -13.70 5.72 3.57
N GLU A 114 -13.41 5.34 2.33
CA GLU A 114 -12.37 4.35 2.04
C GLU A 114 -11.60 4.73 0.78
N LEU A 115 -10.33 4.34 0.75
CA LEU A 115 -9.50 4.33 -0.44
C LEU A 115 -9.19 2.88 -0.79
N ALA A 116 -9.78 2.36 -1.85
CA ALA A 116 -9.67 0.96 -2.22
C ALA A 116 -9.12 0.80 -3.64
N LEU A 117 -8.05 0.04 -3.77
CA LEU A 117 -7.53 -0.51 -5.02
C LEU A 117 -7.51 -2.03 -4.84
N GLU A 118 -8.53 -2.71 -5.34
CA GLU A 118 -8.70 -4.15 -5.17
C GLU A 118 -8.50 -4.88 -6.48
N SER A 119 -7.58 -5.85 -6.50
CA SER A 119 -7.22 -6.61 -7.70
C SER A 119 -6.85 -5.73 -8.90
N CYS A 120 -6.32 -4.54 -8.63
CA CYS A 120 -5.91 -3.59 -9.67
C CYS A 120 -4.49 -3.91 -10.17
N THR A 121 -4.16 -3.42 -11.35
CA THR A 121 -2.78 -3.41 -11.87
C THR A 121 -2.35 -1.97 -12.06
N VAL A 122 -1.35 -1.54 -11.29
CA VAL A 122 -0.76 -0.21 -11.40
C VAL A 122 0.65 -0.35 -11.96
N THR A 123 0.91 0.18 -13.15
CA THR A 123 2.22 0.04 -13.83
C THR A 123 3.19 1.19 -13.52
N GLY A 124 2.91 1.95 -12.47
CA GLY A 124 3.72 3.07 -12.02
C GLY A 124 3.46 3.36 -10.55
N PRO A 125 4.01 4.47 -10.03
CA PRO A 125 4.02 4.70 -8.59
C PRO A 125 2.64 5.07 -8.07
N VAL A 126 2.29 4.53 -6.91
CA VAL A 126 1.18 5.00 -6.06
C VAL A 126 1.76 5.92 -4.99
N VAL A 127 1.48 7.22 -5.09
CA VAL A 127 2.09 8.27 -4.28
C VAL A 127 1.03 8.85 -3.34
N LEU A 128 1.13 8.53 -2.05
CA LEU A 128 0.22 8.91 -0.97
C LEU A 128 0.93 9.61 0.22
N PRO A 129 1.99 10.44 0.03
CA PRO A 129 2.63 11.10 1.16
C PRO A 129 1.65 12.10 1.79
N ASP A 130 1.64 12.15 3.12
CA ASP A 130 0.76 13.02 3.92
C ASP A 130 -0.75 12.83 3.64
N ALA A 131 -1.14 11.76 2.95
CA ALA A 131 -2.54 11.43 2.73
C ALA A 131 -3.20 11.00 4.05
N GLN A 132 -4.49 11.28 4.17
CA GLN A 132 -5.31 10.96 5.33
C GLN A 132 -6.55 10.19 4.88
N VAL A 133 -6.69 8.95 5.35
CA VAL A 133 -7.82 8.08 5.06
C VAL A 133 -8.52 7.80 6.38
N GLU A 134 -9.71 8.36 6.58
CA GLU A 134 -10.49 8.21 7.82
C GLU A 134 -11.05 6.79 8.01
N GLY A 135 -11.26 6.03 6.93
CA GLY A 135 -11.56 4.61 7.03
C GLY A 135 -10.42 3.73 6.51
N PRO A 136 -10.71 2.61 5.83
CA PRO A 136 -9.68 1.67 5.42
C PRO A 136 -8.96 2.09 4.14
N LEU A 137 -7.66 1.77 4.08
CA LEU A 137 -6.88 1.70 2.84
C LEU A 137 -6.79 0.25 2.41
N ARG A 138 -7.38 -0.10 1.26
CA ARG A 138 -7.39 -1.47 0.73
C ARG A 138 -6.54 -1.57 -0.52
N LEU A 139 -5.59 -2.51 -0.52
CA LEU A 139 -4.70 -2.86 -1.63
C LEU A 139 -4.77 -4.37 -1.96
N ILE A 140 -5.92 -4.99 -1.68
CA ILE A 140 -6.09 -6.45 -1.69
C ILE A 140 -5.89 -7.02 -3.09
N GLY A 141 -4.95 -7.96 -3.23
CA GLY A 141 -4.66 -8.63 -4.50
C GLY A 141 -4.17 -7.70 -5.62
N THR A 142 -3.84 -6.46 -5.28
CA THR A 142 -3.38 -5.47 -6.26
C THR A 142 -1.93 -5.75 -6.64
N ARG A 143 -1.61 -5.51 -7.91
CA ARG A 143 -0.25 -5.57 -8.44
C ARG A 143 0.25 -4.14 -8.67
N LEU A 144 1.36 -3.79 -8.04
CA LEU A 144 2.10 -2.56 -8.25
C LEU A 144 3.39 -2.93 -8.96
N ASP A 145 3.53 -2.50 -10.21
CA ASP A 145 4.65 -2.82 -11.08
C ASP A 145 5.41 -1.52 -11.38
N ALA A 146 6.45 -1.25 -10.59
CA ALA A 146 7.29 -0.07 -10.72
C ALA A 146 8.77 -0.45 -10.50
N PRO A 147 9.35 -1.29 -11.40
CA PRO A 147 10.67 -1.86 -11.21
C PRO A 147 11.73 -0.76 -11.13
N GLY A 148 12.60 -0.85 -10.12
CA GLY A 148 13.65 0.15 -9.84
C GLY A 148 13.17 1.44 -9.15
N ALA A 149 11.86 1.71 -9.10
CA ALA A 149 11.25 2.88 -8.47
C ALA A 149 10.35 2.48 -7.29
N HIS A 150 9.80 3.45 -6.58
CA HIS A 150 8.89 3.18 -5.45
C HIS A 150 7.52 2.73 -5.98
N ALA A 151 7.09 1.52 -5.60
CA ALA A 151 5.78 0.99 -5.96
C ALA A 151 4.66 1.70 -5.18
N LEU A 152 4.90 1.92 -3.88
CA LEU A 152 3.99 2.65 -2.98
C LEU A 152 4.79 3.62 -2.11
N VAL A 153 4.40 4.89 -2.11
CA VAL A 153 4.98 5.94 -1.25
C VAL A 153 3.91 6.48 -0.31
N GLY A 154 3.80 5.91 0.88
CA GLY A 154 2.91 6.34 1.96
C GLY A 154 3.65 6.99 3.13
N VAL A 155 4.57 7.92 2.84
CA VAL A 155 5.33 8.63 3.89
C VAL A 155 4.37 9.49 4.72
N ARG A 156 4.38 9.31 6.05
CA ARG A 156 3.45 10.00 6.98
C ARG A 156 1.96 9.82 6.62
N LEU A 157 1.63 8.74 5.91
CA LEU A 157 0.24 8.36 5.65
C LEU A 157 -0.49 8.12 6.97
N VAL A 158 -1.69 8.70 7.11
CA VAL A 158 -2.56 8.46 8.26
C VAL A 158 -3.77 7.65 7.81
N VAL A 159 -4.01 6.51 8.44
CA VAL A 159 -5.18 5.65 8.21
C VAL A 159 -5.86 5.42 9.55
N SER A 160 -7.05 6.00 9.77
CA SER A 160 -7.79 5.77 11.01
C SER A 160 -8.49 4.40 11.03
N GLY A 161 -8.66 3.77 9.86
CA GLY A 161 -9.12 2.39 9.75
C GLY A 161 -7.99 1.36 9.73
N VAL A 162 -8.13 0.36 8.84
CA VAL A 162 -7.14 -0.69 8.60
C VAL A 162 -6.40 -0.44 7.29
N LEU A 163 -5.12 -0.85 7.23
CA LEU A 163 -4.40 -1.00 5.97
C LEU A 163 -4.43 -2.47 5.58
N ASP A 164 -5.27 -2.82 4.61
CA ASP A 164 -5.46 -4.19 4.14
C ASP A 164 -4.79 -4.39 2.78
N ALA A 165 -3.58 -4.94 2.81
CA ALA A 165 -2.74 -5.22 1.64
C ALA A 165 -2.53 -6.74 1.44
N ARG A 166 -3.56 -7.54 1.77
CA ARG A 166 -3.51 -8.99 1.59
C ARG A 166 -3.28 -9.37 0.13
N GLY A 167 -2.32 -10.24 -0.12
CA GLY A 167 -1.98 -10.69 -1.47
C GLY A 167 -1.44 -9.59 -2.39
N LEU A 168 -1.03 -8.44 -1.84
CA LEU A 168 -0.36 -7.38 -2.59
C LEU A 168 0.89 -7.93 -3.27
N GLN A 169 1.05 -7.64 -4.55
CA GLN A 169 2.27 -7.92 -5.30
C GLN A 169 2.92 -6.59 -5.65
N ALA A 170 4.11 -6.31 -5.14
CA ALA A 170 4.82 -5.07 -5.43
C ALA A 170 6.21 -5.37 -6.00
N ASP A 171 6.47 -4.90 -7.21
CA ASP A 171 7.82 -4.79 -7.78
C ASP A 171 8.26 -3.33 -7.63
N GLY A 172 9.20 -3.11 -6.72
CA GLY A 172 9.57 -1.80 -6.18
C GLY A 172 9.40 -1.72 -4.65
N GLU A 173 9.85 -0.62 -4.06
CA GLU A 173 9.80 -0.39 -2.60
C GLU A 173 8.39 0.01 -2.21
N VAL A 174 7.90 -0.62 -1.14
CA VAL A 174 6.76 -0.16 -0.38
C VAL A 174 7.26 0.67 0.79
N ARG A 175 7.14 1.99 0.68
CA ARG A 175 7.59 2.94 1.70
C ARG A 175 6.41 3.45 2.52
N LEU A 176 6.41 3.16 3.83
CA LEU A 176 5.43 3.57 4.82
C LEU A 176 6.09 4.32 5.99
N SER A 177 7.23 4.97 5.75
CA SER A 177 8.00 5.66 6.79
C SER A 177 7.15 6.70 7.53
N GLY A 178 7.10 6.59 8.85
CA GLY A 178 6.32 7.46 9.72
C GLY A 178 4.81 7.39 9.53
N ALA A 179 4.28 6.37 8.81
CA ALA A 179 2.84 6.19 8.68
C ALA A 179 2.20 5.83 10.02
N ARG A 180 0.94 6.23 10.21
CA ARG A 180 0.14 5.91 11.38
C ARG A 180 -1.14 5.21 10.95
N VAL A 181 -1.32 3.98 11.40
CA VAL A 181 -2.52 3.18 11.17
C VAL A 181 -3.14 2.88 12.52
N GLU A 182 -4.35 3.38 12.78
CA GLU A 182 -5.01 3.16 14.07
C GLU A 182 -5.50 1.72 14.24
N GLY A 183 -5.86 1.06 13.14
CA GLY A 183 -6.21 -0.35 13.09
C GLY A 183 -5.01 -1.29 12.83
N ASN A 184 -5.28 -2.37 12.11
CA ASN A 184 -4.28 -3.37 11.72
C ASN A 184 -3.60 -3.00 10.40
N ILE A 185 -2.35 -3.42 10.25
CA ILE A 185 -1.68 -3.56 8.95
C ILE A 185 -1.67 -5.05 8.59
N ASP A 186 -2.29 -5.40 7.47
CA ASP A 186 -2.43 -6.78 7.01
C ASP A 186 -1.74 -6.97 5.65
N LEU A 187 -0.62 -7.68 5.68
CA LEU A 187 0.22 -8.02 4.52
C LEU A 187 0.21 -9.53 4.25
N ARG A 188 -0.82 -10.25 4.72
CA ARG A 188 -0.87 -11.72 4.56
C ARG A 188 -0.80 -12.13 3.09
N GLY A 189 0.10 -13.06 2.78
CA GLY A 189 0.32 -13.54 1.43
C GLY A 189 0.86 -12.50 0.45
N ALA A 190 1.28 -11.31 0.92
CA ALA A 190 1.88 -10.30 0.05
C ALA A 190 3.29 -10.72 -0.41
N ARG A 191 3.67 -10.30 -1.61
CA ARG A 191 4.99 -10.52 -2.21
C ARG A 191 5.59 -9.19 -2.59
N LEU A 192 6.68 -8.82 -1.92
CA LEU A 192 7.36 -7.54 -2.12
C LEU A 192 8.76 -7.79 -2.68
N THR A 193 9.08 -7.18 -3.81
CA THR A 193 10.31 -7.46 -4.55
C THR A 193 11.03 -6.15 -4.84
N ARG A 194 12.21 -6.00 -4.24
CA ARG A 194 13.25 -5.03 -4.61
C ARG A 194 14.62 -5.65 -4.29
N PRO A 195 15.20 -6.41 -5.23
CA PRO A 195 16.56 -6.90 -5.10
C PRO A 195 17.53 -5.73 -4.91
N GLY A 196 18.55 -5.91 -4.07
CA GLY A 196 19.55 -4.86 -3.77
C GLY A 196 19.06 -3.69 -2.90
N GLY A 197 17.79 -3.66 -2.47
CA GLY A 197 17.24 -2.57 -1.66
C GLY A 197 16.21 -3.00 -0.61
N ASP A 198 15.44 -2.02 -0.15
CA ASP A 198 14.37 -2.24 0.84
C ASP A 198 13.06 -2.56 0.12
N ALA A 199 12.56 -3.78 0.30
CA ALA A 199 11.26 -4.18 -0.25
C ALA A 199 10.12 -3.53 0.55
N LEU A 200 10.29 -3.41 1.87
CA LEU A 200 9.37 -2.73 2.77
C LEU A 200 10.16 -1.80 3.70
N GLU A 201 9.94 -0.50 3.57
CA GLU A 201 10.53 0.54 4.40
C GLU A 201 9.44 1.15 5.29
N ALA A 202 9.33 0.68 6.52
CA ALA A 202 8.30 1.06 7.48
C ALA A 202 8.92 1.60 8.79
N SER A 203 10.04 2.31 8.69
CA SER A 203 10.66 2.99 9.83
C SER A 203 9.69 3.97 10.50
N GLY A 204 9.61 3.90 11.83
CA GLY A 204 8.76 4.77 12.64
C GLY A 204 7.25 4.57 12.44
N VAL A 205 6.82 3.50 11.78
CA VAL A 205 5.38 3.22 11.60
C VAL A 205 4.71 2.99 12.96
N GLN A 206 3.51 3.53 13.14
CA GLN A 206 2.70 3.33 14.34
C GLN A 206 1.46 2.52 13.98
N VAL A 207 1.28 1.37 14.60
CA VAL A 207 0.15 0.46 14.38
C VAL A 207 -0.63 0.32 15.68
N GLY A 208 -1.87 0.81 15.70
CA GLY A 208 -2.74 0.72 16.88
C GLY A 208 -3.33 -0.67 17.11
N GLY A 209 -3.36 -1.50 16.07
CA GLY A 209 -3.70 -2.92 16.13
C GLY A 209 -2.49 -3.83 15.95
N ASN A 210 -2.67 -4.85 15.11
CA ASN A 210 -1.66 -5.87 14.81
C ASN A 210 -0.96 -5.57 13.48
N LEU A 211 0.32 -5.93 13.40
CA LEU A 211 1.07 -6.05 12.16
C LEU A 211 1.09 -7.52 11.74
N ARG A 212 0.48 -7.85 10.60
CA ARG A 212 0.34 -9.24 10.12
C ARG A 212 1.08 -9.46 8.81
N CYS A 213 2.18 -10.19 8.90
CA CYS A 213 3.02 -10.62 7.79
C CYS A 213 3.07 -12.16 7.76
N ASP A 214 1.93 -12.84 7.86
CA ASP A 214 1.82 -14.31 7.91
C ASP A 214 1.26 -14.93 6.62
N ARG A 215 1.22 -16.27 6.56
CA ARG A 215 0.57 -17.05 5.48
C ARG A 215 1.12 -16.76 4.08
N GLY A 216 2.42 -17.00 3.88
CA GLY A 216 3.05 -16.86 2.56
C GLY A 216 3.45 -15.42 2.22
N PHE A 217 3.56 -14.55 3.22
CA PHE A 217 4.26 -13.28 3.07
C PHE A 217 5.71 -13.56 2.67
N GLY A 218 6.15 -12.93 1.58
CA GLY A 218 7.50 -13.14 1.06
C GLY A 218 8.12 -11.84 0.59
N THR A 219 9.41 -11.66 0.87
CA THR A 219 10.15 -10.50 0.39
C THR A 219 11.45 -10.91 -0.30
N GLN A 220 11.79 -10.22 -1.38
CA GLN A 220 13.13 -10.17 -1.95
C GLN A 220 13.64 -8.75 -1.81
N GLY A 221 14.61 -8.52 -0.94
CA GLY A 221 14.94 -7.20 -0.42
C GLY A 221 14.59 -7.09 1.07
N ARG A 222 15.19 -6.09 1.71
CA ARG A 222 15.12 -5.94 3.17
C ARG A 222 13.76 -5.47 3.64
N VAL A 223 13.39 -5.85 4.85
CA VAL A 223 12.25 -5.32 5.59
C VAL A 223 12.76 -4.46 6.73
N VAL A 224 12.42 -3.17 6.72
CA VAL A 224 12.85 -2.20 7.72
C VAL A 224 11.65 -1.79 8.58
N LEU A 225 11.75 -2.01 9.88
CA LEU A 225 10.79 -1.68 10.92
C LEU A 225 11.45 -0.86 12.04
N ALA A 226 12.53 -0.14 11.71
CA ALA A 226 13.32 0.59 12.69
C ALA A 226 12.46 1.67 13.39
N GLY A 227 12.38 1.62 14.72
CA GLY A 227 11.57 2.53 15.54
C GLY A 227 10.06 2.38 15.35
N ALA A 228 9.59 1.31 14.70
CA ALA A 228 8.17 1.02 14.59
C ALA A 228 7.56 0.68 15.96
N SER A 229 6.29 0.99 16.13
CA SER A 229 5.52 0.70 17.34
C SER A 229 4.23 -0.03 16.98
N VAL A 230 4.02 -1.22 17.55
CA VAL A 230 2.85 -2.05 17.35
C VAL A 230 2.16 -2.28 18.68
N ALA A 231 0.94 -1.76 18.83
CA ALA A 231 0.18 -1.86 20.07
C ALA A 231 -0.43 -3.26 20.31
N GLY A 232 -0.67 -4.02 19.24
CA GLY A 232 -1.07 -5.43 19.28
C GLY A 232 0.12 -6.37 19.06
N ASN A 233 -0.12 -7.43 18.29
CA ASN A 233 0.90 -8.43 17.93
C ASN A 233 1.59 -8.07 16.62
N ALA A 234 2.86 -8.43 16.51
CA ALA A 234 3.60 -8.45 15.25
C ALA A 234 3.81 -9.93 14.85
N VAL A 235 3.21 -10.35 13.73
CA VAL A 235 3.13 -11.75 13.34
C VAL A 235 3.86 -11.97 12.02
N PHE A 236 4.89 -12.81 12.03
CA PHE A 236 5.69 -13.19 10.86
C PHE A 236 5.71 -14.72 10.64
N SER A 237 4.76 -15.43 11.24
CA SER A 237 4.59 -16.88 11.11
C SER A 237 4.53 -17.33 9.64
N GLY A 238 5.49 -18.17 9.24
CA GLY A 238 5.56 -18.67 7.86
C GLY A 238 6.01 -17.65 6.82
N ALA A 239 6.58 -16.51 7.22
CA ALA A 239 7.13 -15.53 6.28
C ALA A 239 8.50 -15.94 5.75
N ALA A 240 8.76 -15.65 4.48
CA ALA A 240 10.06 -15.86 3.84
C ALA A 240 10.71 -14.52 3.48
N LEU A 241 11.68 -14.08 4.27
CA LEU A 241 12.40 -12.84 4.05
C LEU A 241 13.77 -13.15 3.42
N GLN A 242 14.01 -12.62 2.23
CA GLN A 242 15.31 -12.73 1.58
C GLN A 242 15.95 -11.35 1.54
N GLY A 243 17.02 -11.17 2.31
CA GLY A 243 17.80 -9.93 2.30
C GLY A 243 18.55 -9.74 0.98
N THR A 244 19.28 -8.64 0.89
CA THR A 244 20.13 -8.34 -0.25
C THR A 244 21.37 -9.22 -0.21
N ILE A 245 21.42 -10.22 -1.08
CA ILE A 245 22.63 -11.00 -1.35
C ILE A 245 23.21 -10.47 -2.67
N ASP A 246 23.84 -9.30 -2.61
CA ASP A 246 24.76 -8.88 -3.66
C ASP A 246 26.19 -9.17 -3.16
N PRO A 247 26.84 -10.24 -3.66
CA PRO A 247 28.21 -10.58 -3.27
C PRO A 247 29.28 -9.65 -3.88
N GLU A 248 28.91 -8.64 -4.68
CA GLU A 248 29.88 -7.85 -5.48
C GLU A 248 29.91 -6.33 -5.24
N GLU A 249 29.02 -5.74 -4.43
CA GLU A 249 29.18 -4.33 -4.02
C GLU A 249 29.04 -4.16 -2.51
N PRO A 250 30.15 -3.98 -1.76
CA PRO A 250 30.05 -3.46 -0.41
C PRO A 250 29.64 -1.99 -0.53
N ALA A 251 28.34 -1.72 -0.46
CA ALA A 251 27.87 -0.37 -0.20
C ALA A 251 28.41 0.04 1.18
N VAL A 252 29.56 0.71 1.18
CA VAL A 252 30.14 1.35 2.36
C VAL A 252 29.25 2.54 2.72
N LEU A 253 28.13 2.26 3.38
CA LEU A 253 27.36 3.25 4.10
C LEU A 253 28.08 3.52 5.43
N VAL A 254 28.97 4.52 5.45
CA VAL A 254 29.49 5.07 6.71
C VAL A 254 28.35 5.80 7.40
N LEU A 255 27.61 5.10 8.25
CA LEU A 255 26.65 5.70 9.17
C LEU A 255 27.34 5.96 10.52
N PRO A 256 27.39 7.21 11.01
CA PRO A 256 27.87 7.51 12.35
C PRO A 256 26.79 7.03 13.33
N ARG A 257 27.00 5.83 13.89
CA ARG A 257 26.22 5.12 14.93
C ARG A 257 25.17 4.15 14.38
N GLY A 258 25.52 2.86 14.42
CA GLY A 258 24.64 1.73 14.14
C GLY A 258 25.09 0.99 12.89
N SER A 259 25.64 -0.21 13.06
CA SER A 259 25.94 -1.10 11.94
C SER A 259 24.63 -1.70 11.43
N ALA A 260 23.97 -1.04 10.49
CA ALA A 260 23.00 -1.73 9.64
C ALA A 260 23.81 -2.71 8.80
N ASP A 261 23.76 -4.00 9.16
CA ASP A 261 24.36 -5.06 8.37
C ASP A 261 23.70 -5.01 6.97
N PRO A 262 24.45 -4.72 5.89
CA PRO A 262 23.87 -4.62 4.55
C PRO A 262 23.25 -5.95 4.10
N SER A 263 23.59 -7.06 4.75
CA SER A 263 22.98 -8.38 4.52
C SER A 263 21.69 -8.60 5.31
N ALA A 264 21.21 -7.64 6.10
CA ALA A 264 20.08 -7.84 6.98
C ALA A 264 18.78 -8.06 6.19
N ALA A 265 18.08 -9.17 6.46
CA ALA A 265 16.76 -9.43 5.86
C ALA A 265 15.65 -8.66 6.59
N LEU A 266 15.83 -8.45 7.91
CA LEU A 266 14.91 -7.73 8.78
C LEU A 266 15.71 -6.78 9.68
N VAL A 267 15.42 -5.48 9.58
CA VAL A 267 15.97 -4.43 10.45
C VAL A 267 14.88 -3.99 11.41
N ALA A 268 15.00 -4.37 12.68
CA ALA A 268 13.98 -4.13 13.71
C ALA A 268 14.51 -3.29 14.89
N ASP A 269 15.49 -2.43 14.63
CA ASP A 269 16.13 -1.59 15.64
C ASP A 269 15.09 -0.73 16.36
N ARG A 270 14.98 -0.86 17.68
CA ARG A 270 13.98 -0.17 18.52
C ARG A 270 12.53 -0.45 18.11
N LEU A 271 12.25 -1.60 17.49
CA LEU A 271 10.89 -2.08 17.31
C LEU A 271 10.24 -2.33 18.68
N ALA A 272 9.13 -1.65 18.94
CA ALA A 272 8.32 -1.83 20.14
C ALA A 272 7.06 -2.64 19.80
N VAL A 273 6.83 -3.75 20.49
CA VAL A 273 5.62 -4.56 20.35
C VAL A 273 5.03 -4.77 21.74
N ASN A 274 3.82 -4.25 21.96
CA ASN A 274 3.15 -4.37 23.24
C ASN A 274 2.54 -5.77 23.46
N GLY A 275 2.07 -6.39 22.37
CA GLY A 275 1.67 -7.79 22.35
C GLY A 275 2.85 -8.73 22.12
N ASN A 276 2.60 -9.81 21.38
CA ASN A 276 3.61 -10.81 21.05
C ASN A 276 4.29 -10.50 19.72
N LEU A 277 5.61 -10.72 19.67
CA LEU A 277 6.35 -10.85 18.41
C LEU A 277 6.46 -12.34 18.06
N LEU A 278 5.75 -12.77 17.00
CA LEU A 278 5.70 -14.16 16.57
C LEU A 278 6.59 -14.39 15.35
N LEU A 279 7.69 -15.12 15.56
CA LEU A 279 8.66 -15.56 14.55
C LEU A 279 8.74 -17.09 14.60
N ASP A 280 7.62 -17.76 14.31
CA ASP A 280 7.45 -19.21 14.50
C ASP A 280 7.33 -19.98 13.17
N ALA A 281 6.88 -21.24 13.27
CA ALA A 281 7.01 -22.30 12.27
C ALA A 281 6.88 -21.83 10.80
N GLY A 282 7.94 -22.07 10.02
CA GLY A 282 8.02 -21.72 8.61
C GLY A 282 8.58 -20.32 8.33
N PHE A 283 8.87 -19.52 9.35
CA PHE A 283 9.63 -18.28 9.19
C PHE A 283 11.05 -18.60 8.69
N THR A 284 11.46 -17.98 7.59
CA THR A 284 12.84 -18.03 7.08
C THR A 284 13.34 -16.62 6.83
N ALA A 285 14.59 -16.37 7.23
CA ALA A 285 15.29 -15.14 6.94
C ALA A 285 16.67 -15.49 6.39
N ALA A 286 16.89 -15.20 5.10
CA ALA A 286 18.20 -15.34 4.47
C ALA A 286 18.90 -13.98 4.51
N GLY A 287 19.73 -13.78 5.53
CA GLY A 287 20.37 -12.51 5.87
C GLY A 287 20.54 -12.37 7.39
N SER A 288 21.24 -11.33 7.84
CA SER A 288 21.36 -11.03 9.27
C SER A 288 20.03 -10.53 9.85
N CYS A 289 19.77 -10.81 11.13
CA CYS A 289 18.64 -10.25 11.88
C CYS A 289 19.20 -9.58 13.14
N PRO A 290 19.64 -8.31 13.06
CA PRO A 290 20.10 -7.59 14.24
C PRO A 290 18.90 -7.37 15.19
N GLY A 291 18.99 -7.93 16.40
CA GLY A 291 17.87 -7.97 17.36
C GLY A 291 18.24 -7.45 18.75
N ASP A 292 19.26 -6.59 18.87
CA ASP A 292 19.87 -6.27 20.17
C ASP A 292 18.96 -5.45 21.12
N GLU A 293 17.84 -4.88 20.66
CA GLU A 293 16.93 -4.08 21.51
C GLU A 293 15.42 -4.27 21.19
N CYS A 294 14.97 -5.48 20.84
CA CYS A 294 13.54 -5.77 20.74
C CYS A 294 12.90 -5.90 22.14
N ALA A 295 12.15 -4.89 22.58
CA ALA A 295 11.38 -4.92 23.82
C ALA A 295 9.97 -5.48 23.56
N GLY A 296 9.79 -6.80 23.71
CA GLY A 296 8.49 -7.47 23.62
C GLY A 296 8.27 -8.46 24.76
N ARG A 297 7.04 -8.57 25.28
CA ARG A 297 6.68 -9.61 26.24
C ARG A 297 6.38 -10.91 25.46
N GLY A 298 7.07 -12.00 25.80
CA GLY A 298 6.82 -13.32 25.21
C GLY A 298 7.52 -13.55 23.86
N LEU A 299 8.84 -13.74 23.88
CA LEU A 299 9.58 -14.32 22.76
C LEU A 299 9.34 -15.84 22.74
N SER A 300 8.51 -16.33 21.81
CA SER A 300 8.49 -17.75 21.44
C SER A 300 9.29 -17.90 20.14
N ALA A 301 10.61 -18.01 20.26
CA ALA A 301 11.51 -18.22 19.14
C ALA A 301 11.87 -19.71 19.06
N ALA A 302 11.22 -20.44 18.16
CA ALA A 302 11.61 -21.81 17.82
C ALA A 302 12.63 -21.75 16.68
N PHE A 303 13.91 -21.55 17.01
CA PHE A 303 15.00 -21.67 16.05
C PHE A 303 15.19 -23.15 15.68
N ARG A 304 14.76 -23.56 14.49
CA ARG A 304 15.30 -24.74 13.80
C ARG A 304 16.11 -24.24 12.61
N GLY A 305 17.40 -24.05 12.84
CA GLY A 305 18.40 -24.02 11.78
C GLY A 305 18.94 -25.44 11.56
N GLU A 306 18.69 -26.01 10.39
CA GLU A 306 19.49 -27.09 9.80
C GLU A 306 19.91 -26.59 8.41
N ALA A 307 21.17 -26.58 7.96
CA ALA A 307 22.42 -27.03 8.54
C ALA A 307 23.55 -26.10 8.04
N GLY A 308 24.46 -25.68 8.94
CA GLY A 308 25.66 -24.91 8.57
C GLY A 308 25.99 -23.75 9.50
N GLN A 309 26.43 -24.06 10.72
CA GLN A 309 27.00 -23.18 11.76
C GLN A 309 26.03 -22.32 12.60
N PRO A 310 26.07 -22.43 13.94
CA PRO A 310 25.24 -21.62 14.84
C PRO A 310 25.82 -20.20 15.02
N GLY A 311 25.06 -19.19 14.61
CA GLY A 311 25.30 -17.79 14.98
C GLY A 311 25.25 -17.63 16.49
N ARG A 312 26.40 -17.37 17.11
CA ARG A 312 26.51 -17.14 18.57
C ARG A 312 25.93 -15.76 18.92
N VAL A 313 24.82 -15.74 19.65
CA VAL A 313 24.41 -14.54 20.42
C VAL A 313 25.40 -14.35 21.56
N ARG A 314 26.42 -13.48 21.39
CA ARG A 314 27.31 -13.08 22.49
C ARG A 314 26.66 -11.94 23.27
N ARG A 315 26.11 -12.25 24.46
CA ARG A 315 25.82 -11.24 25.49
C ARG A 315 27.13 -10.56 25.90
N ARG A 316 27.35 -9.29 25.53
CA ARG A 316 28.27 -8.44 26.29
C ARG A 316 27.56 -8.02 27.58
N ARG A 317 28.03 -8.51 28.73
CA ARG A 317 27.76 -7.86 30.01
C ARG A 317 28.56 -6.55 30.03
N ARG A 318 27.88 -5.49 30.45
CA ARG A 318 28.33 -4.11 30.76
C ARG A 318 29.77 -3.77 30.45
#